data_AF-A0A1Y0EZ10-F1
#
_entry.id   AF-A0A1Y0EZ10-F1
#
_cell.length_a   1.000
_cell.length_b   1.000
_cell.length_c   1.000
_cell.angle_alpha   90.00
_cell.angle_beta   90.00
_cell.angle_gamma   90.00
#
_symmetry.space_group_name_H-M   'P 1'
#
loop_
_entity.id
_entity.type
_entity.pdbx_description
1 polymer ?
#
loop_
_entity_poly.entity_id
_entity_poly.type
_entity_poly.pdbx_seq_one_letter_code
_entity_poly.pdbx_strand_id
1 'polypeptide(L)' 'MVTIRADEISNIIRERIEQYNREVKVVNTGTVLQVGDGIARIYGLDEVMSGELVE' A
#
# COMPACT_ATOMS: atom_id res chain seq x y z
N MET A 1 15.00 27.95 -27.53
CA MET A 1 13.64 27.50 -27.18
C MET A 1 13.84 26.16 -26.48
N VAL A 2 13.62 26.10 -25.17
CA VAL A 2 13.85 24.88 -24.40
C VAL A 2 12.82 23.87 -24.90
N THR A 3 13.26 22.98 -25.78
CA THR A 3 12.56 21.74 -26.10
C THR A 3 12.63 20.91 -24.83
N ILE A 4 11.73 21.22 -23.90
CA ILE A 4 11.38 20.30 -22.83
C ILE A 4 11.00 19.02 -23.57
N ARG A 5 11.89 18.04 -23.51
CA ARG A 5 11.77 16.81 -24.29
C ARG A 5 10.49 16.14 -23.77
N ALA A 6 9.43 16.19 -24.57
CA ALA A 6 8.16 15.56 -24.23
C ALA A 6 8.36 14.07 -23.90
N ASP A 7 9.42 13.47 -24.45
CA ASP A 7 9.90 12.13 -24.13
C ASP A 7 10.29 11.97 -22.66
N GLU A 8 10.99 12.92 -22.05
CA GLU A 8 11.36 12.87 -20.62
C GLU A 8 10.12 13.02 -19.73
N ILE A 9 9.21 13.94 -20.07
CA ILE A 9 7.95 14.09 -19.34
C ILE A 9 7.12 12.80 -19.44
N SER A 10 7.05 12.21 -20.63
CA SER A 10 6.31 10.96 -20.85
C SER A 10 6.91 9.78 -20.08
N ASN A 11 8.24 9.71 -19.99
CA ASN A 11 8.93 8.69 -19.22
C ASN A 11 8.71 8.86 -17.71
N ILE A 12 8.80 10.08 -17.19
CA ILE A 12 8.53 10.39 -15.78
C ILE A 12 7.07 10.04 -15.41
N ILE A 13 6.11 10.34 -16.29
CA ILE A 13 4.70 10.01 -16.06
C ILE A 13 4.50 8.48 -16.07
N ARG A 14 5.13 7.76 -17.01
CA ARG A 14 5.06 6.29 -17.08
C ARG A 14 5.66 5.64 -15.84
N GLU A 15 6.84 6.06 -15.40
CA GLU A 15 7.47 5.58 -14.16
C GLU A 15 6.58 5.84 -12.93
N ARG A 16 5.94 7.02 -12.85
CA ARG A 16 5.01 7.33 -11.77
C ARG A 16 3.75 6.48 -11.79
N ILE A 17 3.20 6.18 -12.97
CA ILE A 17 2.06 5.28 -13.11
C ILE A 17 2.45 3.85 -12.71
N GLU A 18 3.62 3.36 -13.13
CA GLU A 18 4.13 2.04 -12.74
C GLU A 18 4.39 1.94 -11.24
N GLN A 19 4.95 2.98 -10.62
CA GLN A 19 5.10 3.07 -9.16
C GLN A 19 3.75 3.17 -8.44
N TYR A 20 2.77 3.86 -9.00
CA TYR A 20 1.43 4.01 -8.41
C TYR A 20 0.62 2.71 -8.48
N ASN A 21 0.79 1.92 -9.54
CA ASN A 21 0.17 0.61 -9.68
C ASN A 21 0.79 -0.47 -8.77
N ARG A 22 1.81 -0.09 -8.00
CA ARG A 22 2.22 -0.83 -6.81
C ARG A 22 1.17 -0.55 -5.73
N GLU A 23 -0.06 -1.01 -5.97
CA GLU A 23 -1.00 -1.31 -4.89
C GLU A 23 -0.20 -2.18 -3.93
N VAL A 24 0.23 -1.60 -2.82
CA VAL A 24 0.86 -2.35 -1.76
C VAL A 24 -0.28 -3.22 -1.23
N LYS A 25 -0.43 -4.41 -1.80
CA LYS A 25 -1.22 -5.49 -1.23
C LYS A 25 -0.50 -5.90 0.03
N VAL A 26 -0.74 -5.13 1.08
CA VAL A 26 -0.29 -5.44 2.42
C VAL A 26 -1.23 -6.55 2.94
N VAL A 27 -1.12 -7.74 2.36
CA VAL A 27 -1.98 -8.90 2.70
C VAL A 27 -1.74 -9.38 4.14
N ASN A 28 -0.53 -9.15 4.67
CA ASN A 28 -0.07 -9.68 5.96
C ASN A 28 0.14 -8.61 7.04
N THR A 29 -0.16 -7.34 6.77
CA THR A 29 -0.10 -6.29 7.80
C THR A 29 -1.39 -5.51 7.79
N GLY A 30 -1.93 -5.27 8.99
CA GLY A 30 -3.12 -4.47 9.18
C GLY A 30 -2.82 -3.19 9.95
N THR A 31 -3.77 -2.25 9.91
CA THR A 31 -3.72 -1.03 10.72
C THR A 31 -4.70 -1.17 11.89
N VAL A 32 -4.24 -0.89 13.10
CA VAL A 32 -5.09 -0.90 14.29
C VAL A 32 -6.06 0.29 14.24
N LEU A 33 -7.36 0.01 14.23
CA LEU A 33 -8.40 1.03 14.27
C LEU A 33 -8.80 1.40 15.70
N GLN A 34 -8.84 0.41 16.58
CA GLN A 34 -9.31 0.58 17.96
C GLN A 34 -8.63 -0.42 18.89
N VAL A 35 -8.35 -0.01 20.12
CA VAL A 35 -7.88 -0.86 21.22
C VAL A 35 -8.75 -0.59 22.45
N GLY A 36 -9.20 -1.64 23.14
CA GLY A 36 -9.93 -1.54 24.40
C GLY A 36 -9.97 -2.87 25.14
N ASP A 37 -9.74 -2.86 26.46
CA ASP A 37 -9.81 -4.03 27.36
C ASP A 37 -9.09 -5.28 26.83
N GLY A 38 -7.91 -5.09 26.21
CA GLY A 38 -7.11 -6.19 25.64
C GLY A 38 -7.59 -6.71 24.29
N ILE A 39 -8.59 -6.09 23.68
CA ILE A 39 -9.11 -6.41 22.34
C ILE A 39 -8.72 -5.29 21.37
N ALA A 40 -8.08 -5.66 20.26
CA ALA A 40 -7.76 -4.74 19.16
C ALA A 40 -8.64 -5.05 17.95
N ARG A 41 -9.16 -4.02 17.28
CA ARG A 41 -9.82 -4.12 15.99
C ARG A 41 -8.86 -3.63 14.91
N ILE A 42 -8.51 -4.52 13.99
CA ILE A 42 -7.51 -4.29 12.95
C ILE A 42 -8.22 -4.29 11.59
N TYR A 43 -7.83 -3.37 10.71
CA TYR A 43 -8.25 -3.33 9.31
C TYR A 43 -7.12 -3.84 8.41
N GLY A 44 -7.44 -4.71 7.45
CA GLY A 44 -6.46 -5.48 6.67
C GLY A 44 -6.31 -6.90 7.22
N LEU A 45 -5.10 -7.48 7.10
CA LEU A 45 -4.84 -8.89 7.43
C LEU A 45 -5.74 -9.86 6.65
N ASP A 46 -5.93 -9.63 5.35
CA ASP A 46 -6.88 -10.36 4.52
C ASP A 46 -6.57 -11.87 4.40
N GLU A 47 -5.32 -12.27 4.66
CA GLU A 47 -4.87 -13.67 4.58
C GLU A 47 -4.64 -14.33 5.96
N VAL A 48 -5.05 -13.69 7.07
CA VAL A 48 -4.84 -14.25 8.42
C VAL A 48 -5.80 -15.42 8.70
N MET A 49 -5.29 -16.46 9.36
CA MET A 49 -6.09 -17.60 9.80
C MET A 49 -6.76 -17.33 11.15
N SER A 50 -7.92 -17.96 11.36
CA SER A 50 -8.60 -17.90 12.66
C SER A 50 -7.74 -18.53 13.76
N GLY A 51 -7.39 -17.75 14.79
CA GLY A 51 -6.56 -18.20 15.90
C GLY A 51 -5.05 -18.11 15.64
N GLU A 52 -4.64 -17.48 14.55
CA GLU A 52 -3.24 -17.14 14.29
C GLU A 52 -2.74 -16.07 15.28
N LEU A 53 -1.48 -16.18 15.68
CA LEU A 53 -0.84 -15.20 16.55
C LEU A 53 -0.31 -14.05 15.69
N VAL A 54 -0.73 -12.83 16.01
CA VAL A 54 -0.39 -11.60 15.27
C VAL A 54 0.57 -10.75 16.10
N GLU A 55 1.59 -10.17 15.46
CA GLU A 55 2.58 -9.24 16.03
C GLU A 55 2.52 -7.86 15.36
#